data_AF-A0A9W6N789-F1
#
_entry.id   AF-A0A9W6N789-F1
#
_cell.length_a   1.000
_cell.length_b   1.000
_cell.length_c   1.000
_cell.angle_alpha   90.00
_cell.angle_beta   90.00
_cell.angle_gamma   90.00
#
_symmetry.space_group_name_H-M   'P 1'
#
loop_
_entity.id
_entity.type
_entity.pdbx_description
1 polymer ?
#
loop_
_entity_poly.entity_id
_entity_poly.type
_entity_poly.pdbx_seq_one_letter_code
_entity_poly.pdbx_strand_id
1 'polypeptide(L)'
;MIGMRFVWGIGVGLSALVLIGGPASAQSQSNSPAPPPALTAEAIDGSDFEDWRAGADARAKAAEERKAAEEAVRKAKRARDKKAARERLARLPKPKDAPDPFLVRVQTLLDRAHASPGAIDGRDGDNLKKAQIAFREMRGLPLDGGLDRALWDALAADTAKATKTYLIYPEDVNGRYEAKLPADYAKLAKLKWLGYRDAVEMLGERFHVDPGLLRAMNPGVDFKTAGVPIVVPDVGARAEGKVRRITVDKRLGELRAYDEAGKILLIAPATIGSPDTPSPEGKMTINGSFPDPHYIYDPKKNFQQGKNTRKLTLPPGPNGPVGSMWIDLSKPTYGIHGTPEPSQISKTASHGCVRLTNWDAAELGRLIEPKVTEVEFEG
;
A
#
# COMPACT_ATOMS: atom_id res chain seq x y z
N MET A 1 -44.38 43.31 77.71
CA MET A 1 -44.13 44.25 76.59
C MET A 1 -42.95 43.72 75.80
N ILE A 2 -43.13 43.57 74.47
CA ILE A 2 -42.15 43.75 73.37
C ILE A 2 -40.79 43.02 73.54
N GLY A 3 -40.32 42.14 72.65
CA GLY A 3 -40.73 41.77 71.31
C GLY A 3 -39.64 40.93 70.61
N MET A 4 -40.06 40.30 69.52
CA MET A 4 -39.30 39.83 68.35
C MET A 4 -38.29 38.67 68.47
N ARG A 5 -38.66 37.62 67.72
CA ARG A 5 -37.95 36.39 67.33
C ARG A 5 -36.84 36.71 66.31
N PHE A 6 -35.79 35.87 66.24
CA PHE A 6 -35.59 34.95 65.10
C PHE A 6 -34.52 33.89 65.41
N VAL A 7 -34.73 32.72 64.81
CA VAL A 7 -34.17 31.39 65.10
C VAL A 7 -33.03 31.06 64.15
N TRP A 8 -32.01 30.32 64.60
CA TRP A 8 -31.14 29.53 63.71
C TRP A 8 -30.90 28.12 64.27
N GLY A 9 -31.20 27.13 63.42
CA GLY A 9 -30.36 25.94 63.19
C GLY A 9 -30.25 24.89 64.29
N ILE A 10 -31.13 23.90 64.23
CA ILE A 10 -31.15 22.62 64.96
C ILE A 10 -30.01 21.70 64.48
N GLY A 11 -29.46 20.86 65.36
CA GLY A 11 -28.72 19.67 64.92
C GLY A 11 -28.02 18.88 66.02
N VAL A 12 -28.80 18.13 66.80
CA VAL A 12 -28.39 17.25 67.92
C VAL A 12 -27.47 16.12 67.46
N GLY A 13 -26.48 15.78 68.29
CA GLY A 13 -25.55 14.67 68.04
C GLY A 13 -26.13 13.28 68.26
N LEU A 14 -25.35 12.24 67.88
CA LEU A 14 -25.41 10.93 68.50
C LEU A 14 -24.09 10.15 68.30
N SER A 15 -23.81 9.32 69.30
CA SER A 15 -22.57 8.60 69.59
C SER A 15 -22.17 7.49 68.61
N ALA A 16 -20.89 7.11 68.76
CA ALA A 16 -20.09 6.15 68.01
C ALA A 16 -20.62 4.70 67.90
N LEU A 17 -20.24 4.01 66.82
CA LEU A 17 -19.85 2.60 66.85
C LEU A 17 -18.87 2.23 65.72
N VAL A 18 -17.93 1.37 66.08
CA VAL A 18 -16.77 0.84 65.36
C VAL A 18 -17.15 0.11 64.06
N LEU A 19 -16.39 0.33 62.98
CA LEU A 19 -16.35 -0.56 61.80
C LEU A 19 -14.91 -0.87 61.38
N ILE A 20 -14.68 -2.17 61.29
CA ILE A 20 -13.45 -2.89 60.95
C ILE A 20 -13.13 -2.69 59.47
N GLY A 21 -11.83 -2.60 59.14
CA GLY A 21 -11.32 -2.31 57.80
C GLY A 21 -11.82 -3.24 56.70
N GLY A 22 -12.24 -2.63 55.58
CA GLY A 22 -12.41 -3.31 54.29
C GLY A 22 -11.19 -3.08 53.39
N PRO A 23 -10.85 -4.02 52.49
CA PRO A 23 -9.69 -3.87 51.62
C PRO A 23 -9.97 -2.80 50.56
N ALA A 24 -8.94 -2.00 50.27
CA ALA A 24 -8.93 -1.04 49.17
C ALA A 24 -9.30 -1.76 47.86
N SER A 25 -10.41 -1.34 47.27
CA SER A 25 -10.85 -1.79 45.95
C SER A 25 -9.89 -1.19 44.94
N ALA A 26 -8.92 -1.97 44.48
CA ALA A 26 -8.13 -1.63 43.32
C ALA A 26 -9.08 -1.49 42.13
N GLN A 27 -9.27 -0.25 41.67
CA GLN A 27 -9.91 0.03 40.40
C GLN A 27 -9.08 -0.66 39.33
N SER A 28 -9.63 -1.73 38.76
CA SER A 28 -9.09 -2.36 37.56
C SER A 28 -9.20 -1.34 36.43
N GLN A 29 -8.10 -0.66 36.11
CA GLN A 29 -7.96 0.01 34.83
C GLN A 29 -8.29 -1.01 33.75
N SER A 30 -9.36 -0.75 33.01
CA SER A 30 -9.74 -1.57 31.86
C SER A 30 -8.61 -1.45 30.84
N ASN A 31 -7.74 -2.46 30.80
CA ASN A 31 -6.73 -2.67 29.75
C ASN A 31 -7.42 -3.09 28.43
N SER A 32 -8.45 -2.36 28.01
CA SER A 32 -8.97 -2.46 26.66
C SER A 32 -8.02 -1.67 25.76
N PRO A 33 -7.42 -2.29 24.73
CA PRO A 33 -6.57 -1.55 23.79
C PRO A 33 -7.40 -0.41 23.19
N ALA A 34 -6.79 0.77 23.08
CA ALA A 34 -7.41 1.91 22.41
C ALA A 34 -7.88 1.47 21.00
N PRO A 35 -9.05 1.95 20.52
CA PRO A 35 -9.46 1.66 19.16
C PRO A 35 -8.38 2.15 18.19
N PRO A 36 -8.12 1.41 17.10
CA PRO A 36 -7.15 1.87 16.10
C PRO A 36 -7.55 3.27 15.62
N PRO A 37 -6.58 4.16 15.35
CA PRO A 37 -6.86 5.50 14.87
C PRO A 37 -7.69 5.41 13.59
N ALA A 38 -8.71 6.27 13.49
CA ALA A 38 -9.55 6.30 12.30
C ALA A 38 -8.73 6.74 11.08
N LEU A 39 -8.97 6.16 9.91
CA LEU A 39 -8.29 6.52 8.65
C LEU A 39 -8.97 7.71 7.95
N THR A 40 -9.45 8.70 8.71
CA THR A 40 -10.08 9.89 8.15
C THR A 40 -9.03 10.83 7.54
N ALA A 41 -9.46 11.76 6.69
CA ALA A 41 -8.59 12.80 6.16
C ALA A 41 -7.89 13.58 7.29
N GLU A 42 -8.61 13.93 8.36
CA GLU A 42 -8.05 14.67 9.49
C GLU A 42 -6.98 13.89 10.24
N ALA A 43 -7.20 12.58 10.43
CA ALA A 43 -6.23 11.73 11.11
C ALA A 43 -4.97 11.52 10.25
N ILE A 44 -5.12 11.35 8.94
CA ILE A 44 -3.99 11.20 8.01
C ILE A 44 -3.23 12.52 7.90
N ASP A 45 -3.90 13.60 7.51
CA ASP A 45 -3.26 14.91 7.28
C ASP A 45 -2.73 15.57 8.57
N GLY A 46 -3.32 15.22 9.72
CA GLY A 46 -2.89 15.71 11.04
C GLY A 46 -1.85 14.85 11.74
N SER A 47 -1.53 13.66 11.23
CA SER A 47 -0.54 12.76 11.84
C SER A 47 0.89 13.30 11.74
N ASP A 48 1.69 13.13 12.80
CA ASP A 48 3.09 13.56 12.84
C ASP A 48 4.02 12.43 13.31
N PHE A 49 5.32 12.59 13.00
CA PHE A 49 6.35 11.65 13.39
C PHE A 49 6.45 11.44 14.90
N GLU A 50 6.31 12.49 15.72
CA GLU A 50 6.46 12.36 17.17
C GLU A 50 5.34 11.51 17.78
N ASP A 51 4.10 11.69 17.32
CA ASP A 51 2.95 10.91 17.77
C ASP A 51 3.07 9.46 17.33
N TRP A 52 3.46 9.23 16.07
CA TRP A 52 3.70 7.89 15.56
C TRP A 52 4.81 7.19 16.36
N ARG A 53 5.94 7.88 16.59
CA ARG A 53 7.07 7.37 17.36
C ARG A 53 6.68 7.06 18.80
N ALA A 54 5.92 7.93 19.47
CA ALA A 54 5.42 7.69 20.81
C ALA A 54 4.54 6.43 20.89
N GLY A 55 3.82 6.11 19.80
CA GLY A 55 3.04 4.87 19.67
C GLY A 55 3.86 3.60 19.40
N ALA A 56 5.19 3.66 19.24
CA ALA A 56 6.02 2.52 18.86
C ALA A 56 5.95 1.36 19.87
N ASP A 57 6.05 1.66 21.16
CA ASP A 57 6.01 0.64 22.22
C ASP A 57 4.65 -0.06 22.29
N ALA A 58 3.57 0.69 22.11
CA ALA A 58 2.22 0.14 22.06
C ALA A 58 2.05 -0.79 20.85
N ARG A 59 2.57 -0.40 19.67
CA ARG A 59 2.58 -1.22 18.45
C ARG A 59 3.40 -2.51 18.65
N ALA A 60 4.59 -2.41 19.25
CA ALA A 60 5.45 -3.56 19.54
C ALA A 60 4.78 -4.54 20.53
N LYS A 61 4.15 -4.02 21.59
CA LYS A 61 3.41 -4.84 22.55
C LYS A 61 2.23 -5.57 21.90
N ALA A 62 1.44 -4.87 21.09
CA ALA A 62 0.35 -5.48 20.33
C ALA A 62 0.86 -6.58 19.38
N ALA A 63 2.07 -6.42 18.84
CA ALA A 63 2.72 -7.42 18.00
C ALA A 63 3.05 -8.71 18.73
N GLU A 64 3.65 -8.59 19.92
CA GLU A 64 3.97 -9.74 20.77
C GLU A 64 2.70 -10.44 21.29
N GLU A 65 1.68 -9.68 21.70
CA GLU A 65 0.40 -10.24 22.15
C GLU A 65 -0.28 -11.08 21.08
N ARG A 66 -0.24 -10.62 19.82
CA ARG A 66 -0.81 -11.39 18.71
C ARG A 66 0.05 -12.58 18.32
N LYS A 67 1.38 -12.46 18.29
CA LYS A 67 2.28 -13.60 18.06
C LYS A 67 2.04 -14.72 19.08
N ALA A 68 1.85 -14.35 20.35
CA ALA A 68 1.47 -15.29 21.40
C ALA A 68 0.09 -15.94 21.13
N ALA A 69 -0.90 -15.18 20.64
CA ALA A 69 -2.20 -15.73 20.28
C ALA A 69 -2.15 -16.66 19.04
N GLU A 70 -1.36 -16.35 18.02
CA GLU A 70 -1.13 -17.23 16.86
C GLU A 70 -0.48 -18.54 17.30
N GLU A 71 0.51 -18.45 18.18
CA GLU A 71 1.16 -19.62 18.75
C GLU A 71 0.19 -20.46 19.61
N ALA A 72 -0.71 -19.82 20.38
CA ALA A 72 -1.74 -20.51 21.14
C ALA A 72 -2.71 -21.28 20.22
N VAL A 73 -3.10 -20.70 19.07
CA VAL A 73 -3.91 -21.41 18.05
C VAL A 73 -3.16 -22.61 17.48
N ARG A 74 -1.85 -22.46 17.24
CA ARG A 74 -0.99 -23.55 16.72
C ARG A 74 -0.81 -24.68 17.74
N LYS A 75 -0.65 -24.37 19.03
CA LYS A 75 -0.42 -25.34 20.12
C LYS A 75 -1.71 -26.02 20.63
N ALA A 76 -2.88 -25.43 20.42
CA ALA A 76 -4.15 -25.96 20.92
C ALA A 76 -4.51 -27.33 20.31
N LYS A 77 -4.54 -28.36 21.17
CA LYS A 77 -4.86 -29.76 20.78
C LYS A 77 -6.36 -30.06 20.77
N ARG A 78 -7.13 -29.49 21.71
CA ARG A 78 -8.58 -29.74 21.81
C ARG A 78 -9.36 -28.75 20.94
N ALA A 79 -10.43 -29.22 20.31
CA ALA A 79 -11.27 -28.40 19.42
C ALA A 79 -11.82 -27.14 20.12
N ARG A 80 -12.25 -27.27 21.38
CA ARG A 80 -12.76 -26.14 22.19
C ARG A 80 -11.68 -25.08 22.46
N ASP A 81 -10.46 -25.51 22.80
CA ASP A 81 -9.34 -24.62 23.13
C ASP A 81 -8.85 -23.93 21.85
N LYS A 82 -8.86 -24.64 20.72
CA LYS A 82 -8.53 -24.08 19.40
C LYS A 82 -9.57 -23.06 18.93
N LYS A 83 -10.86 -23.29 19.21
CA LYS A 83 -11.93 -22.33 18.94
C LYS A 83 -11.76 -21.05 19.78
N ALA A 84 -11.58 -21.19 21.10
CA ALA A 84 -11.34 -20.05 21.99
C ALA A 84 -10.07 -19.26 21.62
N ALA A 85 -8.98 -19.95 21.26
CA ALA A 85 -7.75 -19.30 20.80
C ALA A 85 -7.95 -18.55 19.47
N ARG A 86 -8.74 -19.10 18.53
CA ARG A 86 -9.09 -18.42 17.27
C ARG A 86 -9.96 -17.19 17.50
N GLU A 87 -10.94 -17.27 18.39
CA GLU A 87 -11.78 -16.12 18.76
C GLU A 87 -10.97 -15.02 19.43
N ARG A 88 -10.03 -15.38 20.33
CA ARG A 88 -9.08 -14.43 20.91
C ARG A 88 -8.18 -13.79 19.85
N LEU A 89 -7.59 -14.60 18.96
CA LEU A 89 -6.75 -14.12 17.87
C LEU A 89 -7.52 -13.17 16.92
N ALA A 90 -8.79 -13.46 16.63
CA ALA A 90 -9.63 -12.64 15.77
C ALA A 90 -9.97 -11.26 16.36
N ARG A 91 -9.91 -11.11 17.68
CA ARG A 91 -10.13 -9.83 18.39
C ARG A 91 -8.87 -8.96 18.48
N LEU A 92 -7.69 -9.54 18.27
CA LEU A 92 -6.44 -8.80 18.34
C LEU A 92 -6.17 -8.08 17.00
N PRO A 93 -5.77 -6.80 17.03
CA PRO A 93 -5.36 -6.10 15.84
C PRO A 93 -4.17 -6.82 15.23
N LYS A 94 -4.22 -7.05 13.93
CA LYS A 94 -3.12 -7.69 13.23
C LYS A 94 -1.96 -6.68 13.20
N PRO A 95 -0.81 -6.96 13.83
CA PRO A 95 0.21 -5.94 14.17
C PRO A 95 0.98 -5.48 12.94
N LYS A 96 0.78 -6.19 11.82
CA LYS A 96 1.38 -5.99 10.51
C LYS A 96 0.33 -5.58 9.47
N ASP A 97 -0.97 -5.65 9.79
CA ASP A 97 -2.03 -5.57 8.77
C ASP A 97 -3.02 -4.41 8.99
N ALA A 98 -3.06 -3.78 10.17
CA ALA A 98 -3.85 -2.57 10.33
C ALA A 98 -3.10 -1.37 9.71
N PRO A 99 -3.69 -0.67 8.73
CA PRO A 99 -3.10 0.55 8.20
C PRO A 99 -3.02 1.63 9.29
N ASP A 100 -1.93 2.39 9.27
CA ASP A 100 -1.64 3.50 10.17
C ASP A 100 -1.74 4.82 9.40
N PRO A 101 -2.49 5.83 9.88
CA PRO A 101 -2.69 7.09 9.17
C PRO A 101 -1.38 7.84 8.88
N PHE A 102 -0.38 7.76 9.78
CA PHE A 102 0.92 8.35 9.54
C PHE A 102 1.65 7.65 8.40
N LEU A 103 1.56 6.32 8.33
CA LEU A 103 2.18 5.58 7.23
C LEU A 103 1.47 5.82 5.89
N VAL A 104 0.13 6.04 5.89
CA VAL A 104 -0.58 6.49 4.68
C VAL A 104 -0.06 7.85 4.24
N ARG A 105 0.12 8.80 5.16
CA ARG A 105 0.68 10.12 4.87
C ARG A 105 2.10 10.03 4.31
N VAL A 106 2.99 9.29 4.97
CA VAL A 106 4.37 9.08 4.52
C VAL A 106 4.42 8.44 3.13
N GLN A 107 3.69 7.36 2.90
CA GLN A 107 3.64 6.70 1.59
C GLN A 107 3.13 7.64 0.50
N THR A 108 2.12 8.46 0.79
CA THR A 108 1.59 9.43 -0.18
C THR A 108 2.61 10.52 -0.54
N LEU A 109 3.33 11.05 0.46
CA LEU A 109 4.38 12.05 0.23
C LEU A 109 5.57 11.47 -0.55
N LEU A 110 5.94 10.22 -0.29
CA LEU A 110 6.97 9.50 -1.03
C LEU A 110 6.57 9.29 -2.51
N ASP A 111 5.34 8.85 -2.74
CA ASP A 111 4.78 8.65 -4.09
C ASP A 111 4.76 9.97 -4.89
N ARG A 112 4.28 11.05 -4.25
CA ARG A 112 4.28 12.41 -4.80
C ARG A 112 5.67 12.93 -5.16
N ALA A 113 6.69 12.48 -4.44
CA ALA A 113 8.08 12.81 -4.73
C ALA A 113 8.74 11.89 -5.78
N HIS A 114 7.96 10.98 -6.38
CA HIS A 114 8.39 9.96 -7.34
C HIS A 114 9.38 8.92 -6.78
N ALA A 115 9.40 8.78 -5.45
CA ALA A 115 9.98 7.63 -4.75
C ALA A 115 8.83 6.67 -4.40
N SER A 116 8.34 5.95 -5.41
CA SER A 116 7.11 5.16 -5.30
C SER A 116 7.22 4.09 -4.21
N PRO A 117 6.25 4.00 -3.27
CA PRO A 117 6.13 2.89 -2.33
C PRO A 117 5.44 1.67 -2.95
N GLY A 118 5.14 1.70 -4.26
CA GLY A 118 4.15 0.80 -4.85
C GLY A 118 2.75 1.17 -4.37
N ALA A 119 1.93 0.17 -4.01
CA ALA A 119 0.59 0.45 -3.50
C ALA A 119 0.65 1.11 -2.11
N ILE A 120 0.06 2.30 -1.98
CA ILE A 120 -0.21 2.94 -0.70
C ILE A 120 -1.18 2.05 0.06
N ASP A 121 -0.72 1.51 1.19
CA ASP A 121 -1.44 0.52 1.97
C ASP A 121 -1.44 0.82 3.48
N GLY A 122 -0.77 1.90 3.89
CA GLY A 122 -0.67 2.39 5.26
C GLY A 122 0.14 1.47 6.17
N ARG A 123 0.96 0.57 5.63
CA ARG A 123 1.68 -0.44 6.41
C ARG A 123 3.18 -0.26 6.31
N ASP A 124 3.85 -0.69 7.37
CA ASP A 124 5.29 -0.87 7.33
C ASP A 124 5.61 -2.15 6.56
N GLY A 125 6.56 -2.05 5.62
CA GLY A 125 6.86 -3.09 4.67
C GLY A 125 8.07 -2.75 3.82
N ASP A 126 8.56 -3.75 3.09
CA ASP A 126 9.83 -3.60 2.39
C ASP A 126 9.78 -2.59 1.23
N ASN A 127 8.65 -2.45 0.54
CA ASN A 127 8.50 -1.40 -0.48
C ASN A 127 8.53 0.00 0.14
N LEU A 128 7.93 0.19 1.31
CA LEU A 128 8.04 1.47 2.04
C LEU A 128 9.51 1.75 2.40
N LYS A 129 10.27 0.77 2.90
CA LYS A 129 11.70 0.96 3.18
C LYS A 129 12.51 1.32 1.93
N LYS A 130 12.24 0.69 0.78
CA LYS A 130 12.87 1.04 -0.50
C LYS A 130 12.56 2.49 -0.88
N ALA A 131 11.30 2.91 -0.79
CA ALA A 131 10.89 4.29 -1.06
C ALA A 131 11.56 5.30 -0.12
N GLN A 132 11.72 4.96 1.16
CA GLN A 132 12.46 5.81 2.12
C GLN A 132 13.93 5.99 1.68
N ILE A 133 14.62 4.90 1.35
CA ILE A 133 16.02 4.95 0.89
C ILE A 133 16.13 5.80 -0.40
N ALA A 134 15.23 5.56 -1.35
CA ALA A 134 15.16 6.30 -2.60
C ALA A 134 14.98 7.80 -2.39
N PHE A 135 14.02 8.21 -1.56
CA PHE A 135 13.79 9.62 -1.26
C PHE A 135 14.98 10.24 -0.51
N ARG A 136 15.63 9.49 0.40
CA ARG A 136 16.85 9.94 1.09
C ARG A 136 17.96 10.22 0.09
N GLU A 137 18.18 9.33 -0.87
CA GLU A 137 19.14 9.54 -1.96
C GLU A 137 18.80 10.79 -2.78
N MET A 138 17.54 10.95 -3.19
CA MET A 138 17.05 12.15 -3.91
C MET A 138 17.22 13.47 -3.14
N ARG A 139 17.42 13.41 -1.82
CA ARG A 139 17.59 14.57 -0.93
C ARG A 139 19.00 14.69 -0.36
N GLY A 140 19.92 13.80 -0.73
CA GLY A 140 21.28 13.79 -0.21
C GLY A 140 21.37 13.46 1.29
N LEU A 141 20.40 12.70 1.82
CA LEU A 141 20.36 12.25 3.21
C LEU A 141 21.11 10.92 3.39
N PRO A 142 21.61 10.60 4.60
CA PRO A 142 22.17 9.28 4.90
C PRO A 142 21.18 8.15 4.61
N LEU A 143 21.60 7.09 3.92
CA LEU A 143 20.70 6.06 3.40
C LEU A 143 20.19 5.06 4.45
N ASP A 144 20.85 4.95 5.61
CA ASP A 144 20.64 3.92 6.64
C ASP A 144 19.71 4.35 7.79
N GLY A 145 19.16 5.57 7.77
CA GLY A 145 18.38 6.11 8.89
C GLY A 145 16.90 5.68 8.96
N GLY A 146 16.36 4.97 7.97
CA GLY A 146 14.98 4.44 8.00
C GLY A 146 13.90 5.53 7.99
N LEU A 147 12.86 5.39 8.83
CA LEU A 147 11.85 6.44 9.06
C LEU A 147 12.19 7.18 10.36
N ASP A 148 13.00 8.22 10.22
CA ASP A 148 13.49 9.07 11.31
C ASP A 148 13.04 10.52 11.15
N ARG A 149 13.46 11.36 12.10
CA ARG A 149 13.12 12.78 12.11
C ARG A 149 13.62 13.52 10.87
N ALA A 150 14.83 13.20 10.40
CA ALA A 150 15.42 13.85 9.23
C ALA A 150 14.65 13.56 7.95
N LEU A 151 14.24 12.30 7.73
CA LEU A 151 13.37 11.95 6.61
C LEU A 151 12.00 12.61 6.74
N TRP A 152 11.42 12.62 7.94
CA TRP A 152 10.13 13.27 8.16
C TRP A 152 10.18 14.76 7.85
N ASP A 153 11.16 15.50 8.37
CA ASP A 153 11.30 16.93 8.12
C ASP A 153 11.46 17.22 6.60
N ALA A 154 12.17 16.35 5.87
CA ALA A 154 12.32 16.46 4.43
C ALA A 154 11.03 16.15 3.64
N LEU A 155 10.19 15.22 4.12
CA LEU A 155 8.87 14.94 3.54
C LEU A 155 7.86 16.04 3.87
N ALA A 156 7.83 16.50 5.13
CA ALA A 156 6.93 17.52 5.66
C ALA A 156 7.23 18.93 5.13
N ALA A 157 8.35 19.13 4.44
CA ALA A 157 8.60 20.31 3.62
C ALA A 157 7.52 20.48 2.53
N ASP A 158 6.88 19.40 2.09
CA ASP A 158 5.61 19.47 1.38
C ASP A 158 4.46 19.71 2.38
N THR A 159 3.98 20.94 2.41
CA THR A 159 2.90 21.38 3.31
C THR A 159 1.49 21.09 2.77
N ALA A 160 1.36 20.56 1.55
CA ALA A 160 0.05 20.21 1.00
C ALA A 160 -0.52 18.98 1.72
N LYS A 161 -1.86 18.92 1.81
CA LYS A 161 -2.54 17.76 2.39
C LYS A 161 -2.13 16.48 1.65
N ALA A 162 -1.96 15.39 2.39
CA ALA A 162 -1.69 14.08 1.81
C ALA A 162 -2.98 13.44 1.28
N THR A 163 -4.15 13.90 1.72
CA THR A 163 -5.44 13.45 1.20
C THR A 163 -6.19 14.53 0.44
N LYS A 164 -7.10 14.10 -0.44
CA LYS A 164 -8.09 14.98 -1.07
C LYS A 164 -9.46 14.30 -1.15
N THR A 165 -10.49 15.13 -1.28
CA THR A 165 -11.83 14.66 -1.62
C THR A 165 -11.95 14.47 -3.12
N TYR A 166 -12.42 13.30 -3.53
CA TYR A 166 -12.76 12.98 -4.91
C TYR A 166 -14.24 12.66 -5.02
N LEU A 167 -14.92 13.24 -6.01
CA LEU A 167 -16.30 12.91 -6.32
C LEU A 167 -16.32 11.72 -7.28
N ILE A 168 -17.03 10.64 -6.95
CA ILE A 168 -17.19 9.52 -7.89
C ILE A 168 -17.99 10.01 -9.10
N TYR A 169 -17.40 9.96 -10.30
CA TYR A 169 -18.08 10.43 -11.51
C TYR A 169 -18.87 9.30 -12.19
N PRO A 170 -19.85 9.63 -13.06
CA PRO A 170 -20.56 8.62 -13.85
C PRO A 170 -19.64 7.69 -14.66
N GLU A 171 -18.51 8.18 -15.15
CA GLU A 171 -17.52 7.40 -15.90
C GLU A 171 -16.81 6.37 -15.00
N ASP A 172 -16.65 6.68 -13.72
CA ASP A 172 -16.09 5.76 -12.73
C ASP A 172 -17.09 4.65 -12.40
N VAL A 173 -18.39 4.91 -12.45
CA VAL A 173 -19.41 3.88 -12.22
C VAL A 173 -19.61 3.02 -13.48
N ASN A 174 -19.53 3.62 -14.66
CA ASN A 174 -19.78 2.99 -15.95
C ASN A 174 -18.50 2.53 -16.67
N GLY A 175 -17.41 2.36 -15.91
CA GLY A 175 -16.13 1.87 -16.42
C GLY A 175 -16.24 0.50 -17.07
N ARG A 176 -15.21 0.12 -17.85
CA ARG A 176 -15.13 -1.21 -18.48
C ARG A 176 -14.80 -2.27 -17.42
N TYR A 177 -15.82 -2.69 -16.68
CA TYR A 177 -15.67 -3.66 -15.59
C TYR A 177 -15.87 -5.10 -16.04
N GLU A 178 -14.96 -5.96 -15.58
CA GLU A 178 -15.00 -7.41 -15.72
C GLU A 178 -14.86 -8.07 -14.34
N ALA A 179 -15.99 -8.27 -13.67
CA ALA A 179 -16.02 -8.80 -12.30
C ALA A 179 -15.43 -10.22 -12.21
N LYS A 180 -15.44 -11.00 -13.31
CA LYS A 180 -14.98 -12.39 -13.32
C LYS A 180 -13.84 -12.58 -14.30
N LEU A 181 -12.63 -12.40 -13.79
CA LEU A 181 -11.40 -12.71 -14.53
C LEU A 181 -10.91 -14.12 -14.18
N PRO A 182 -11.06 -15.11 -15.08
CA PRO A 182 -10.56 -16.45 -14.86
C PRO A 182 -9.02 -16.49 -14.90
N ALA A 183 -8.40 -17.37 -14.12
CA ALA A 183 -6.95 -17.56 -14.18
C ALA A 183 -6.45 -18.26 -15.47
N ASP A 184 -7.34 -18.92 -16.22
CA ASP A 184 -6.98 -19.66 -17.44
C ASP A 184 -6.88 -18.74 -18.66
N TYR A 185 -5.75 -18.79 -19.36
CA TYR A 185 -5.47 -17.88 -20.47
C TYR A 185 -6.38 -18.11 -21.68
N ALA A 186 -6.80 -19.35 -21.96
CA ALA A 186 -7.74 -19.62 -23.05
C ALA A 186 -9.15 -19.08 -22.75
N LYS A 187 -9.52 -18.94 -21.47
CA LYS A 187 -10.74 -18.23 -21.08
C LYS A 187 -10.57 -16.70 -21.17
N LEU A 188 -9.45 -16.16 -20.70
CA LEU A 188 -9.15 -14.73 -20.81
C LEU A 188 -9.15 -14.25 -22.27
N ALA A 189 -8.58 -15.05 -23.19
CA ALA A 189 -8.53 -14.75 -24.62
C ALA A 189 -9.91 -14.64 -25.30
N LYS A 190 -10.98 -15.11 -24.65
CA LYS A 190 -12.36 -15.00 -25.16
C LYS A 190 -13.10 -13.76 -24.67
N LEU A 191 -12.54 -13.03 -23.71
CA LEU A 191 -13.13 -11.80 -23.21
C LEU A 191 -12.97 -10.67 -24.23
N LYS A 192 -13.76 -9.61 -24.09
CA LYS A 192 -13.64 -8.41 -24.93
C LYS A 192 -12.50 -7.51 -24.46
N TRP A 193 -12.26 -7.46 -23.15
CA TRP A 193 -11.26 -6.63 -22.50
C TRP A 193 -10.89 -7.27 -21.16
N LEU A 194 -9.65 -7.06 -20.69
CA LEU A 194 -9.20 -7.48 -19.35
C LEU A 194 -9.27 -6.28 -18.39
N GLY A 195 -10.50 -5.80 -18.20
CA GLY A 195 -10.79 -4.57 -17.46
C GLY A 195 -10.65 -4.71 -15.96
N TYR A 196 -10.82 -3.60 -15.24
CA TYR A 196 -10.91 -3.61 -13.78
C TYR A 196 -12.10 -4.49 -13.33
N ARG A 197 -12.04 -5.06 -12.14
CA ARG A 197 -13.11 -5.88 -11.56
C ARG A 197 -14.29 -5.04 -11.11
N ASP A 198 -14.00 -3.88 -10.55
CA ASP A 198 -14.98 -2.91 -10.07
C ASP A 198 -14.37 -1.49 -9.98
N ALA A 199 -15.20 -0.53 -9.60
CA ALA A 199 -14.79 0.86 -9.43
C ALA A 199 -13.74 1.05 -8.33
N VAL A 200 -13.69 0.18 -7.32
CA VAL A 200 -12.71 0.30 -6.23
C VAL A 200 -11.32 -0.09 -6.70
N GLU A 201 -11.20 -1.15 -7.51
CA GLU A 201 -9.92 -1.50 -8.13
C GLU A 201 -9.45 -0.38 -9.07
N MET A 202 -10.35 0.16 -9.91
CA MET A 202 -10.02 1.26 -10.82
C MET A 202 -9.58 2.52 -10.08
N LEU A 203 -10.31 2.92 -9.03
CA LEU A 203 -9.96 4.09 -8.23
C LEU A 203 -8.69 3.85 -7.41
N GLY A 204 -8.47 2.61 -6.95
CA GLY A 204 -7.22 2.19 -6.32
C GLY A 204 -6.03 2.43 -7.23
N GLU A 205 -6.14 1.98 -8.48
CA GLU A 205 -5.13 2.19 -9.52
C GLU A 205 -4.93 3.68 -9.86
N ARG A 206 -5.99 4.47 -9.89
CA ARG A 206 -5.92 5.92 -10.18
C ARG A 206 -5.21 6.72 -9.08
N PHE A 207 -5.40 6.32 -7.81
CA PHE A 207 -4.86 7.03 -6.65
C PHE A 207 -3.74 6.25 -5.94
N HIS A 208 -3.15 5.28 -6.65
CA HIS A 208 -2.04 4.43 -6.22
C HIS A 208 -2.27 3.74 -4.86
N VAL A 209 -3.51 3.44 -4.53
CA VAL A 209 -3.93 2.97 -3.21
C VAL A 209 -4.46 1.54 -3.27
N ASP A 210 -4.08 0.74 -2.28
CA ASP A 210 -4.61 -0.60 -2.10
C ASP A 210 -6.15 -0.55 -1.98
N PRO A 211 -6.91 -1.37 -2.73
CA PRO A 211 -8.38 -1.37 -2.67
C PRO A 211 -8.95 -1.61 -1.27
N GLY A 212 -8.25 -2.38 -0.43
CA GLY A 212 -8.63 -2.60 0.97
C GLY A 212 -8.45 -1.34 1.82
N LEU A 213 -7.34 -0.62 1.65
CA LEU A 213 -7.13 0.67 2.28
C LEU A 213 -8.15 1.71 1.81
N LEU A 214 -8.42 1.79 0.50
CA LEU A 214 -9.41 2.72 -0.06
C LEU A 214 -10.80 2.56 0.58
N ARG A 215 -11.23 1.31 0.80
CA ARG A 215 -12.49 1.02 1.52
C ARG A 215 -12.39 1.40 3.00
N ALA A 216 -11.25 1.17 3.64
CA ALA A 216 -11.05 1.48 5.04
C ALA A 216 -11.03 3.00 5.33
N MET A 217 -10.52 3.80 4.39
CA MET A 217 -10.58 5.27 4.43
C MET A 217 -12.01 5.81 4.22
N ASN A 218 -12.90 5.01 3.61
CA ASN A 218 -14.26 5.40 3.22
C ASN A 218 -15.31 4.42 3.77
N PRO A 219 -15.42 4.28 5.11
CA PRO A 219 -16.29 3.29 5.72
C PRO A 219 -17.76 3.54 5.36
N GLY A 220 -18.44 2.51 4.86
CA GLY A 220 -19.87 2.56 4.52
C GLY A 220 -20.21 3.22 3.18
N VAL A 221 -19.21 3.69 2.42
CA VAL A 221 -19.44 4.27 1.09
C VAL A 221 -19.81 3.21 0.05
N ASP A 222 -20.84 3.50 -0.75
CA ASP A 222 -21.13 2.77 -1.99
C ASP A 222 -20.37 3.37 -3.18
N PHE A 223 -19.30 2.68 -3.60
CA PHE A 223 -18.47 3.08 -4.73
C PHE A 223 -19.15 2.92 -6.11
N LYS A 224 -20.38 2.39 -6.15
CA LYS A 224 -21.17 2.23 -7.39
C LYS A 224 -22.12 3.40 -7.65
N THR A 225 -22.15 4.40 -6.77
CA THR A 225 -23.04 5.54 -6.89
C THR A 225 -22.23 6.79 -7.25
N ALA A 226 -22.54 7.41 -8.38
CA ALA A 226 -21.93 8.67 -8.80
C ALA A 226 -22.40 9.83 -7.89
N GLY A 227 -21.57 10.86 -7.76
CA GLY A 227 -21.82 12.00 -6.87
C GLY A 227 -21.49 11.74 -5.40
N VAL A 228 -20.98 10.55 -5.05
CA VAL A 228 -20.54 10.26 -3.69
C VAL A 228 -19.11 10.79 -3.48
N PRO A 229 -18.86 11.65 -2.47
CA PRO A 229 -17.51 12.07 -2.13
C PRO A 229 -16.77 10.95 -1.38
N ILE A 230 -15.51 10.74 -1.74
CA ILE A 230 -14.58 9.83 -1.08
C ILE A 230 -13.27 10.55 -0.74
N VAL A 231 -12.59 10.10 0.30
CA VAL A 231 -11.22 10.50 0.64
C VAL A 231 -10.25 9.56 -0.07
N VAL A 232 -9.28 10.11 -0.76
CA VAL A 232 -8.22 9.38 -1.49
C VAL A 232 -6.86 10.01 -1.21
N PRO A 233 -5.74 9.26 -1.36
CA PRO A 233 -4.42 9.86 -1.40
C PRO A 233 -4.30 10.89 -2.52
N ASP A 234 -3.64 12.00 -2.23
CA ASP A 234 -3.26 12.99 -3.22
C ASP A 234 -1.83 12.74 -3.71
N VAL A 235 -1.70 11.87 -4.69
CA VAL A 235 -0.41 11.45 -5.27
C VAL A 235 0.31 12.54 -6.09
N GLY A 236 -0.30 13.73 -6.20
CA GLY A 236 0.27 14.89 -6.89
C GLY A 236 0.34 14.77 -8.42
N ALA A 237 1.24 15.56 -9.00
CA ALA A 237 1.44 15.60 -10.45
C ALA A 237 2.29 14.43 -10.93
N ARG A 238 2.23 14.16 -12.24
CA ARG A 238 3.15 13.21 -12.89
C ARG A 238 4.57 13.77 -12.89
N ALA A 239 5.56 12.89 -12.95
CA ALA A 239 6.96 13.30 -13.08
C ALA A 239 7.17 14.11 -14.37
N GLU A 240 8.29 14.80 -14.52
CA GLU A 240 8.59 15.53 -15.75
C GLU A 240 10.03 15.28 -16.19
N GLY A 241 10.32 15.56 -17.45
CA GLY A 241 11.63 15.34 -18.05
C GLY A 241 11.70 14.09 -18.92
N LYS A 242 12.94 13.72 -19.26
CA LYS A 242 13.28 12.60 -20.13
C LYS A 242 14.26 11.67 -19.44
N VAL A 243 13.97 10.37 -19.49
CA VAL A 243 14.82 9.34 -18.91
C VAL A 243 15.88 8.93 -19.93
N ARG A 244 17.14 9.11 -19.57
CA ARG A 244 18.29 8.69 -20.38
C ARG A 244 18.76 7.28 -20.00
N ARG A 245 18.71 6.94 -18.72
CA ARG A 245 19.21 5.67 -18.19
C ARG A 245 18.24 5.10 -17.16
N ILE A 246 18.06 3.78 -17.20
CA ILE A 246 17.32 3.01 -16.22
C ILE A 246 18.24 1.96 -15.62
N THR A 247 18.24 1.81 -14.31
CA THR A 247 18.89 0.69 -13.61
C THR A 247 17.83 -0.20 -13.01
N VAL A 248 17.97 -1.51 -13.22
CA VAL A 248 17.12 -2.55 -12.63
C VAL A 248 17.99 -3.35 -11.67
N ASP A 249 17.85 -3.10 -10.36
CA ASP A 249 18.62 -3.79 -9.32
C ASP A 249 17.86 -5.05 -8.89
N LYS A 250 18.40 -6.22 -9.27
CA LYS A 250 17.81 -7.53 -8.98
C LYS A 250 17.82 -7.86 -7.49
N ARG A 251 18.85 -7.42 -6.77
CA ARG A 251 19.03 -7.71 -5.34
C ARG A 251 18.07 -6.88 -4.50
N LEU A 252 17.92 -5.61 -4.83
CA LEU A 252 17.02 -4.70 -4.14
C LEU A 252 15.57 -4.82 -4.64
N GLY A 253 15.33 -5.37 -5.84
CA GLY A 253 13.99 -5.49 -6.38
C GLY A 253 13.38 -4.12 -6.64
N GLU A 254 14.11 -3.28 -7.37
CA GLU A 254 13.71 -1.91 -7.69
C GLU A 254 14.17 -1.50 -9.09
N LEU A 255 13.50 -0.50 -9.64
CA LEU A 255 13.84 0.19 -10.86
C LEU A 255 14.09 1.65 -10.53
N ARG A 256 15.19 2.22 -11.06
CA ARG A 256 15.50 3.65 -10.96
C ARG A 256 15.66 4.24 -12.36
N ALA A 257 15.07 5.40 -12.59
CA ALA A 257 15.10 6.10 -13.86
C ALA A 257 15.75 7.47 -13.69
N TYR A 258 16.78 7.75 -14.50
CA TYR A 258 17.62 8.93 -14.42
C TYR A 258 17.52 9.75 -15.70
N ASP A 259 17.60 11.08 -15.55
CA ASP A 259 17.81 11.98 -16.68
C ASP A 259 19.27 11.96 -17.18
N GLU A 260 19.57 12.80 -18.18
CA GLU A 260 20.91 12.94 -18.76
C GLU A 260 21.95 13.44 -17.75
N ALA A 261 21.55 14.27 -16.79
CA ALA A 261 22.44 14.79 -15.74
C ALA A 261 22.65 13.80 -14.58
N GLY A 262 22.00 12.62 -14.62
CA GLY A 262 22.04 11.64 -13.55
C GLY A 262 21.10 11.95 -12.38
N LYS A 263 20.19 12.92 -12.53
CA LYS A 263 19.14 13.16 -11.54
C LYS A 263 18.08 12.06 -11.65
N ILE A 264 17.65 11.56 -10.50
CA ILE A 264 16.60 10.56 -10.40
C ILE A 264 15.25 11.22 -10.66
N LEU A 265 14.51 10.70 -11.65
CA LEU A 265 13.17 11.15 -12.01
C LEU A 265 12.08 10.25 -11.43
N LEU A 266 12.36 8.95 -11.28
CA LEU A 266 11.43 7.96 -10.76
C LEU A 266 12.21 6.80 -10.12
N ILE A 267 11.79 6.36 -8.94
CA ILE A 267 12.15 5.07 -8.37
C ILE A 267 10.87 4.30 -8.07
N ALA A 268 10.83 3.02 -8.45
CA ALA A 268 9.71 2.15 -8.17
C ALA A 268 10.16 0.76 -7.71
N PRO A 269 9.47 0.14 -6.74
CA PRO A 269 9.70 -1.25 -6.40
C PRO A 269 9.33 -2.13 -7.60
N ALA A 270 10.08 -3.20 -7.79
CA ALA A 270 9.92 -4.09 -8.93
C ALA A 270 9.96 -5.55 -8.50
N THR A 271 9.07 -6.36 -9.08
CA THR A 271 9.20 -7.81 -9.08
C THR A 271 10.02 -8.23 -10.28
N ILE A 272 11.23 -8.74 -10.03
CA ILE A 272 12.21 -9.11 -11.06
C ILE A 272 12.32 -10.64 -11.11
N GLY A 273 12.82 -11.19 -12.23
CA GLY A 273 12.90 -12.62 -12.48
C GLY A 273 13.68 -13.36 -11.39
N SER A 274 13.22 -14.55 -11.00
CA SER A 274 13.95 -15.44 -10.09
C SER A 274 15.19 -16.04 -10.74
N PRO A 275 16.11 -16.64 -9.97
CA PRO A 275 17.19 -17.46 -10.53
C PRO A 275 16.72 -18.58 -11.47
N ASP A 276 15.53 -19.15 -11.24
CA ASP A 276 14.94 -20.20 -12.09
C ASP A 276 14.43 -19.66 -13.44
N THR A 277 14.11 -18.37 -13.50
CA THR A 277 13.68 -17.65 -14.72
C THR A 277 14.34 -16.28 -14.74
N PRO A 278 15.65 -16.21 -15.01
CA PRO A 278 16.45 -15.02 -14.75
C PRO A 278 16.10 -13.90 -15.71
N SER A 279 16.08 -12.68 -15.18
CA SER A 279 16.08 -11.49 -16.02
C SER A 279 17.40 -11.38 -16.81
N PRO A 280 17.42 -10.60 -17.91
CA PRO A 280 18.62 -10.40 -18.70
C PRO A 280 19.80 -9.86 -17.89
N GLU A 281 20.99 -9.94 -18.47
CA GLU A 281 22.20 -9.30 -17.97
C GLU A 281 22.70 -8.29 -19.00
N GLY A 282 23.38 -7.25 -18.51
CA GLY A 282 24.02 -6.23 -19.33
C GLY A 282 23.07 -5.12 -19.80
N LYS A 283 23.59 -4.31 -20.73
CA LYS A 283 22.94 -3.11 -21.25
C LYS A 283 21.97 -3.42 -22.38
N MET A 284 20.84 -2.74 -22.36
CA MET A 284 19.76 -2.85 -23.33
C MET A 284 19.29 -1.44 -23.71
N THR A 285 18.48 -1.35 -24.75
CA THR A 285 17.75 -0.12 -25.09
C THR A 285 16.25 -0.40 -25.10
N ILE A 286 15.45 0.64 -24.89
CA ILE A 286 13.99 0.53 -25.03
C ILE A 286 13.61 0.61 -26.51
N ASN A 287 12.79 -0.32 -27.00
CA ASN A 287 12.25 -0.29 -28.36
C ASN A 287 11.00 0.59 -28.48
N GLY A 288 10.23 0.70 -27.39
CA GLY A 288 9.02 1.53 -27.31
C GLY A 288 8.20 1.23 -26.06
N SER A 289 7.25 2.11 -25.76
CA SER A 289 6.21 1.92 -24.75
C SER A 289 4.85 1.78 -25.42
N PHE A 290 4.06 0.82 -24.94
CA PHE A 290 2.81 0.39 -25.55
C PHE A 290 1.72 0.36 -24.47
N PRO A 291 0.85 1.38 -24.41
CA PRO A 291 -0.29 1.38 -23.49
C PRO A 291 -1.34 0.37 -23.94
N ASP A 292 -2.03 -0.25 -22.97
CA ASP A 292 -3.07 -1.25 -23.16
C ASP A 292 -2.71 -2.28 -24.25
N PRO A 293 -1.60 -3.03 -24.09
CA PRO A 293 -1.12 -3.93 -25.12
C PRO A 293 -1.97 -5.20 -25.17
N HIS A 294 -2.18 -5.74 -26.38
CA HIS A 294 -2.55 -7.14 -26.52
C HIS A 294 -1.41 -8.03 -26.02
N TYR A 295 -1.73 -9.09 -25.28
CA TYR A 295 -0.73 -10.06 -24.83
C TYR A 295 -0.73 -11.30 -25.71
N ILE A 296 0.37 -11.53 -26.43
CA ILE A 296 0.58 -12.73 -27.25
C ILE A 296 1.25 -13.79 -26.39
N TYR A 297 0.45 -14.77 -25.95
CA TYR A 297 0.94 -15.94 -25.24
C TYR A 297 1.41 -17.00 -26.22
N ASP A 298 2.66 -17.45 -26.11
CA ASP A 298 3.20 -18.58 -26.87
C ASP A 298 3.82 -19.62 -25.91
N PRO A 299 3.14 -20.75 -25.64
CA PRO A 299 3.63 -21.75 -24.68
C PRO A 299 4.96 -22.38 -25.07
N LYS A 300 5.35 -22.30 -26.36
CA LYS A 300 6.64 -22.81 -26.84
C LYS A 300 7.79 -21.85 -26.56
N LYS A 301 7.51 -20.57 -26.31
CA LYS A 301 8.51 -19.52 -26.10
C LYS A 301 8.53 -18.96 -24.68
N ASN A 302 7.36 -18.86 -24.05
CA ASN A 302 7.20 -18.29 -22.71
C ASN A 302 7.27 -19.41 -21.66
N PHE A 303 6.11 -19.98 -21.35
CA PHE A 303 5.90 -21.07 -20.39
C PHE A 303 4.52 -21.67 -20.65
N GLN A 304 4.28 -22.89 -20.17
CA GLN A 304 2.95 -23.50 -20.27
C GLN A 304 2.07 -23.12 -19.07
N GLN A 305 1.14 -22.19 -19.27
CA GLN A 305 0.09 -21.84 -18.32
C GLN A 305 -1.02 -22.92 -18.34
N GLY A 306 -1.13 -23.68 -17.25
CA GLY A 306 -2.14 -24.73 -17.12
C GLY A 306 -2.06 -25.76 -18.25
N LYS A 307 -3.18 -25.99 -18.95
CA LYS A 307 -3.28 -26.93 -20.09
C LYS A 307 -3.18 -26.23 -21.45
N ASN A 308 -2.77 -24.96 -21.49
CA ASN A 308 -2.77 -24.15 -22.72
C ASN A 308 -1.52 -24.42 -23.56
N THR A 309 -1.68 -25.20 -24.64
CA THR A 309 -0.61 -25.64 -25.55
C THR A 309 -0.58 -24.91 -26.89
N ARG A 310 -1.49 -23.95 -27.10
CA ARG A 310 -1.60 -23.16 -28.34
C ARG A 310 -1.26 -21.70 -28.10
N LYS A 311 -0.87 -21.00 -29.15
CA LYS A 311 -0.73 -19.54 -29.11
C LYS A 311 -2.10 -18.90 -28.88
N LEU A 312 -2.14 -17.88 -28.04
CA LEU A 312 -3.34 -17.12 -27.73
C LEU A 312 -3.03 -15.64 -27.81
N THR A 313 -3.99 -14.86 -28.30
CA THR A 313 -3.97 -13.40 -28.19
C THR A 313 -4.99 -13.00 -27.15
N LEU A 314 -4.51 -12.49 -26.02
CA LEU A 314 -5.36 -11.98 -24.96
C LEU A 314 -5.71 -10.52 -25.29
N PRO A 315 -6.96 -10.08 -25.05
CA PRO A 315 -7.34 -8.69 -25.23
C PRO A 315 -6.58 -7.82 -24.21
N PRO A 316 -6.44 -6.52 -24.49
CA PRO A 316 -5.76 -5.59 -23.60
C PRO A 316 -6.57 -5.29 -22.34
N GLY A 317 -5.90 -4.71 -21.36
CA GLY A 317 -6.49 -4.12 -20.17
C GLY A 317 -5.59 -4.24 -18.93
N PRO A 318 -5.88 -3.46 -17.88
CA PRO A 318 -5.06 -3.37 -16.67
C PRO A 318 -4.93 -4.70 -15.92
N ASN A 319 -5.91 -5.60 -16.09
CA ASN A 319 -5.88 -6.93 -15.51
C ASN A 319 -5.29 -8.01 -16.45
N GLY A 320 -4.66 -7.59 -17.56
CA GLY A 320 -3.93 -8.49 -18.44
C GLY A 320 -2.59 -8.95 -17.85
N PRO A 321 -1.97 -10.03 -18.37
CA PRO A 321 -0.73 -10.58 -17.81
C PRO A 321 0.45 -9.60 -17.72
N VAL A 322 0.46 -8.57 -18.56
CA VAL A 322 1.47 -7.49 -18.60
C VAL A 322 0.91 -6.14 -18.13
N GLY A 323 -0.29 -6.12 -17.54
CA GLY A 323 -0.92 -4.89 -17.05
C GLY A 323 -1.32 -3.92 -18.17
N SER A 324 -1.45 -2.64 -17.79
CA SER A 324 -1.86 -1.54 -18.69
C SER A 324 -0.73 -0.97 -19.54
N MET A 325 0.51 -1.42 -19.35
CA MET A 325 1.68 -0.87 -20.04
C MET A 325 2.73 -1.96 -20.29
N TRP A 326 3.21 -2.03 -21.54
CA TRP A 326 4.38 -2.80 -21.92
C TRP A 326 5.48 -1.89 -22.46
N ILE A 327 6.67 -1.96 -21.88
CA ILE A 327 7.88 -1.27 -22.34
C ILE A 327 8.83 -2.32 -22.87
N ASP A 328 9.00 -2.34 -24.18
CA ASP A 328 9.73 -3.38 -24.90
C ASP A 328 11.24 -3.14 -24.82
N LEU A 329 12.01 -4.16 -24.48
CA LEU A 329 13.47 -4.09 -24.43
C LEU A 329 14.09 -4.63 -25.72
N SER A 330 15.30 -4.17 -26.04
CA SER A 330 16.04 -4.63 -27.22
C SER A 330 16.35 -6.13 -27.23
N LYS A 331 16.31 -6.79 -26.06
CA LYS A 331 16.38 -8.26 -25.99
C LYS A 331 14.99 -8.87 -26.23
N PRO A 332 14.87 -9.76 -27.22
CA PRO A 332 13.59 -10.36 -27.58
C PRO A 332 12.89 -10.99 -26.37
N THR A 333 11.57 -10.80 -26.28
CA THR A 333 10.66 -11.38 -25.26
C THR A 333 10.77 -10.81 -23.84
N TYR A 334 11.66 -9.84 -23.59
CA TYR A 334 11.79 -9.18 -22.29
C TYR A 334 11.23 -7.76 -22.33
N GLY A 335 10.60 -7.35 -21.24
CA GLY A 335 10.02 -6.03 -21.09
C GLY A 335 9.94 -5.59 -19.63
N ILE A 336 9.71 -4.29 -19.46
CA ILE A 336 9.25 -3.70 -18.21
C ILE A 336 7.75 -3.47 -18.36
N HIS A 337 6.93 -3.92 -17.41
CA HIS A 337 5.49 -3.91 -17.60
C HIS A 337 4.70 -3.75 -16.30
N GLY A 338 3.42 -3.40 -16.44
CA GLY A 338 2.48 -3.28 -15.31
C GLY A 338 2.04 -4.64 -14.75
N THR A 339 0.99 -4.67 -13.93
CA THR A 339 0.51 -5.92 -13.34
C THR A 339 -0.98 -5.89 -12.99
N PRO A 340 -1.68 -7.03 -13.08
CA PRO A 340 -3.04 -7.15 -12.55
C PRO A 340 -3.09 -7.18 -11.00
N GLU A 341 -1.94 -7.25 -10.33
CA GLU A 341 -1.84 -7.39 -8.87
C GLU A 341 -0.81 -6.42 -8.26
N PRO A 342 -1.04 -5.09 -8.27
CA PRO A 342 -0.07 -4.10 -7.79
C PRO A 342 0.37 -4.32 -6.34
N SER A 343 -0.53 -4.82 -5.48
CA SER A 343 -0.23 -5.12 -4.08
C SER A 343 0.72 -6.31 -3.87
N GLN A 344 1.06 -7.06 -4.94
CA GLN A 344 2.00 -8.19 -4.92
C GLN A 344 3.41 -7.84 -5.41
N ILE A 345 3.66 -6.58 -5.77
CA ILE A 345 5.02 -6.12 -6.12
C ILE A 345 5.98 -6.35 -4.95
N SER A 346 7.13 -6.95 -5.25
CA SER A 346 8.16 -7.45 -4.32
C SER A 346 7.74 -8.59 -3.40
N LYS A 347 6.55 -9.19 -3.57
CA LYS A 347 6.05 -10.32 -2.74
C LYS A 347 6.09 -11.67 -3.47
N THR A 348 6.33 -11.65 -4.77
CA THR A 348 6.43 -12.81 -5.65
C THR A 348 7.66 -12.69 -6.54
N ALA A 349 8.00 -13.75 -7.29
CA ALA A 349 8.97 -13.67 -8.39
C ALA A 349 8.26 -13.60 -9.75
N SER A 350 8.89 -13.00 -10.76
CA SER A 350 8.41 -13.02 -12.15
C SER A 350 9.05 -14.16 -12.96
N HIS A 351 8.54 -14.39 -14.18
CA HIS A 351 9.13 -15.31 -15.16
C HIS A 351 10.19 -14.62 -16.04
N GLY A 352 11.01 -13.73 -15.46
CA GLY A 352 12.13 -13.06 -16.14
C GLY A 352 11.91 -11.59 -16.54
N CYS A 353 10.67 -11.10 -16.63
CA CYS A 353 10.38 -9.69 -16.92
C CYS A 353 10.43 -8.80 -15.67
N VAL A 354 10.53 -7.49 -15.85
CA VAL A 354 10.46 -6.51 -14.75
C VAL A 354 9.01 -6.06 -14.61
N ARG A 355 8.39 -6.42 -13.49
CA ARG A 355 7.00 -6.08 -13.21
C ARG A 355 6.95 -4.92 -12.21
N LEU A 356 6.21 -3.87 -12.57
CA LEU A 356 5.89 -2.72 -11.75
C LEU A 356 4.38 -2.68 -11.49
N THR A 357 3.94 -1.76 -10.63
CA THR A 357 2.53 -1.36 -10.62
C THR A 357 2.15 -0.77 -11.99
N ASN A 358 0.86 -0.78 -12.34
CA ASN A 358 0.42 -0.23 -13.62
C ASN A 358 0.71 1.28 -13.72
N TRP A 359 0.54 2.04 -12.64
CA TRP A 359 0.83 3.48 -12.63
C TRP A 359 2.32 3.79 -12.74
N ASP A 360 3.19 3.06 -12.05
CA ASP A 360 4.64 3.26 -12.16
C ASP A 360 5.14 2.91 -13.58
N ALA A 361 4.61 1.84 -14.18
CA ALA A 361 4.92 1.47 -15.56
C ALA A 361 4.43 2.53 -16.55
N ALA A 362 3.22 3.07 -16.36
CA ALA A 362 2.67 4.12 -17.20
C ALA A 362 3.47 5.43 -17.08
N GLU A 363 3.90 5.80 -15.88
CA GLU A 363 4.72 6.96 -15.62
C GLU A 363 6.08 6.84 -16.32
N LEU A 364 6.77 5.71 -16.11
CA LEU A 364 8.02 5.39 -16.81
C LEU A 364 7.84 5.44 -18.33
N GLY A 365 6.79 4.82 -18.86
CA GLY A 365 6.49 4.75 -20.29
C GLY A 365 6.35 6.12 -20.97
N ARG A 366 6.01 7.17 -20.22
CA ARG A 366 5.90 8.56 -20.72
C ARG A 366 7.25 9.29 -20.70
N LEU A 367 8.13 8.93 -19.79
CA LEU A 367 9.44 9.58 -19.61
C LEU A 367 10.51 9.03 -20.56
N ILE A 368 10.36 7.80 -21.05
CA ILE A 368 11.37 7.14 -21.90
C ILE A 368 11.33 7.58 -23.37
N GLU A 369 12.43 7.37 -24.06
CA GLU A 369 12.59 7.65 -25.49
C GLU A 369 13.07 6.38 -26.23
N PRO A 370 12.32 5.89 -27.23
CA PRO A 370 12.71 4.72 -28.01
C PRO A 370 14.10 4.85 -28.63
N LYS A 371 14.89 3.79 -28.52
CA LYS A 371 16.27 3.67 -29.03
C LYS A 371 17.28 4.64 -28.41
N VAL A 372 16.84 5.45 -27.46
CA VAL A 372 17.63 6.46 -26.75
C VAL A 372 17.81 6.04 -25.31
N THR A 373 16.73 5.71 -24.59
CA THR A 373 16.83 5.28 -23.20
C THR A 373 17.53 3.93 -23.06
N GLU A 374 18.59 3.92 -22.26
CA GLU A 374 19.35 2.72 -21.92
C GLU A 374 18.78 2.06 -20.66
N VAL A 375 18.86 0.73 -20.60
CA VAL A 375 18.47 -0.07 -19.44
C VAL A 375 19.63 -0.96 -19.06
N GLU A 376 20.03 -0.94 -17.79
CA GLU A 376 21.09 -1.77 -17.25
C GLU A 376 20.53 -2.64 -16.12
N PHE A 377 20.75 -3.95 -16.22
CA PHE A 377 20.41 -4.90 -15.16
C PHE A 377 21.63 -5.14 -14.29
N GLU A 378 21.48 -4.93 -12.98
CA GLU A 378 22.54 -5.00 -11.99
C GLU A 378 22.19 -5.98 -10.86
N GLY A 379 23.24 -6.56 -10.25
CA GLY A 379 23.10 -7.65 -9.27
C GLY A 379 22.54 -8.92 -9.88
#